data_AF-A0A965AS12-F1
#
_entry.id   AF-A0A965AS12-F1
#
_cell.length_a   1.000
_cell.length_b   1.000
_cell.length_c   1.000
_cell.angle_alpha   90.00
_cell.angle_beta   90.00
_cell.angle_gamma   90.00
#
_symmetry.space_group_name_H-M   'P 1'
#
loop_
_entity.id
_entity.type
_entity.pdbx_description
1 polymer ?
#
loop_
_entity_poly.entity_id
_entity_poly.type
_entity_poly.pdbx_seq_one_letter_code
_entity_poly.pdbx_strand_id
1 'polypeptide(L)'
;VLACYGMNCGIYQPFDKVRFSRFKDGTERLHRTVTVAGAKIVHLTPPIYDQRPDKLGPARGTDYDAVLSRYTEWLLSKRADGWLVIDVHGPMQAALEQARQTAPDFFFSPDTVHPGPAGHWQIARAVLDGLGVSDNWTEDRAEALLPLVTERLNLLRDAYLSAAGHQRPGIRQGLPLDEAIPAANRLTEKIRSRQP
;
A
#
# COMPACT_ATOMS: atom_id res chain seq x y z
N VAL A 1 5.77 5.02 -9.09
CA VAL A 1 4.39 4.98 -8.52
C VAL A 1 4.21 3.65 -7.82
N LEU A 2 3.84 3.65 -6.53
CA LEU A 2 3.32 2.46 -5.86
C LEU A 2 1.79 2.56 -5.90
N ALA A 3 1.11 1.56 -6.45
CA ALA A 3 -0.35 1.54 -6.57
C ALA A 3 -0.92 0.39 -5.75
N CYS A 4 -1.74 0.71 -4.74
CA CYS A 4 -2.39 -0.28 -3.87
C CYS A 4 -3.90 0.01 -3.87
N TYR A 5 -4.63 -0.70 -4.71
CA TYR A 5 -6.08 -0.56 -4.87
C TYR A 5 -6.77 -1.91 -4.74
N GLY A 6 -8.03 -1.91 -4.33
CA GLY A 6 -8.86 -3.11 -4.26
C GLY A 6 -9.87 -3.05 -3.10
N MET A 7 -9.44 -2.59 -1.92
CA MET A 7 -10.26 -2.57 -0.69
C MET A 7 -11.64 -1.91 -0.88
N ASN A 8 -11.70 -0.74 -1.52
CA ASN A 8 -12.99 -0.06 -1.77
C ASN A 8 -13.64 -0.45 -3.11
N CYS A 9 -12.94 -1.17 -3.99
CA CYS A 9 -13.38 -1.42 -5.36
C CYS A 9 -14.54 -2.43 -5.44
N GLY A 10 -14.59 -3.38 -4.51
CA GLY A 10 -15.72 -4.30 -4.32
C GLY A 10 -16.88 -3.71 -3.52
N ILE A 11 -16.76 -2.47 -3.03
CA ILE A 11 -17.73 -1.72 -2.21
C ILE A 11 -18.30 -2.51 -1.01
N TYR A 12 -17.50 -3.42 -0.45
CA TYR A 12 -17.90 -4.26 0.69
C TYR A 12 -19.12 -5.14 0.41
N GLN A 13 -19.28 -5.56 -0.85
CA GLN A 13 -20.35 -6.44 -1.33
C GLN A 13 -19.77 -7.77 -1.81
N PRO A 14 -20.59 -8.84 -1.93
CA PRO A 14 -20.16 -10.10 -2.53
C PRO A 14 -19.52 -9.91 -3.91
N PHE A 15 -18.69 -10.87 -4.33
CA PHE A 15 -18.03 -10.79 -5.63
C PHE A 15 -19.04 -10.54 -6.76
N ASP A 16 -18.71 -9.60 -7.63
CA ASP A 16 -19.51 -9.25 -8.78
C ASP A 16 -18.60 -8.99 -9.98
N LYS A 17 -18.99 -9.55 -11.13
CA LYS A 17 -18.20 -9.45 -12.36
C LYS A 17 -18.11 -8.02 -12.89
N VAL A 18 -19.14 -7.20 -12.68
CA VAL A 18 -19.15 -5.81 -13.16
C VAL A 18 -18.18 -4.96 -12.35
N ARG A 19 -18.23 -5.04 -11.01
CA ARG A 19 -17.25 -4.36 -10.13
C ARG A 19 -15.83 -4.83 -10.39
N PHE A 20 -15.65 -6.14 -10.55
CA PHE A 20 -14.34 -6.67 -10.89
C PHE A 20 -13.82 -6.15 -12.24
N SER A 21 -14.66 -6.06 -13.27
CA SER A 21 -14.28 -5.44 -14.55
C SER A 21 -13.82 -3.99 -14.36
N ARG A 22 -14.58 -3.19 -13.59
CA ARG A 22 -14.22 -1.79 -13.32
C ARG A 22 -12.90 -1.66 -12.57
N PHE A 23 -12.62 -2.57 -11.64
CA PHE A 23 -11.32 -2.63 -10.96
C PHE A 23 -10.18 -2.89 -11.96
N LYS A 24 -10.35 -3.86 -12.87
CA LYS A 24 -9.37 -4.16 -13.91
C LYS A 24 -9.14 -2.98 -14.84
N ASP A 25 -10.22 -2.40 -15.37
CA ASP A 25 -10.17 -1.27 -16.31
C ASP A 25 -9.48 -0.05 -15.68
N GLY A 26 -9.78 0.24 -14.41
CA GLY A 26 -9.15 1.32 -13.65
C GLY A 26 -7.66 1.09 -13.44
N THR A 27 -7.28 -0.15 -13.10
CA THR A 27 -5.89 -0.54 -12.87
C THR A 27 -5.07 -0.51 -14.17
N GLU A 28 -5.61 -1.04 -15.27
CA GLU A 28 -4.98 -1.01 -16.60
C GLU A 28 -4.85 0.42 -17.13
N ARG A 29 -5.86 1.26 -16.92
CA ARG A 29 -5.77 2.69 -17.22
C ARG A 29 -4.67 3.38 -16.42
N LEU A 30 -4.60 3.15 -15.10
CA LEU A 30 -3.54 3.70 -14.27
C LEU A 30 -2.16 3.25 -14.74
N HIS A 31 -1.97 1.95 -14.98
CA HIS A 31 -0.72 1.39 -15.46
C HIS A 31 -0.28 2.06 -16.76
N ARG A 32 -1.16 2.09 -17.77
CA ARG A 32 -0.89 2.72 -19.06
C ARG A 32 -0.55 4.20 -18.93
N THR A 33 -1.30 4.96 -18.13
CA THR A 33 -1.05 6.39 -17.93
C THR A 33 0.35 6.63 -17.33
N VAL A 34 0.74 5.84 -16.34
CA VAL A 34 2.04 5.98 -15.68
C VAL A 34 3.18 5.59 -16.62
N THR A 35 3.04 4.49 -17.37
CA THR A 35 4.10 4.02 -18.29
C THR A 35 4.25 4.91 -19.52
N VAL A 36 3.16 5.42 -20.09
CA VAL A 36 3.20 6.40 -21.20
C VAL A 36 3.88 7.70 -20.77
N ALA A 37 3.73 8.10 -19.50
CA ALA A 37 4.45 9.24 -18.94
C ALA A 37 5.95 8.95 -18.68
N GLY A 38 6.46 7.76 -19.03
CA GLY A 38 7.85 7.36 -18.83
C GLY A 38 8.19 6.99 -17.37
N ALA A 39 7.20 6.90 -16.48
CA ALA A 39 7.41 6.57 -15.08
C ALA A 39 7.25 5.05 -14.82
N LYS A 40 7.93 4.55 -13.79
CA LYS A 40 7.77 3.17 -13.32
C LYS A 40 6.58 3.04 -12.39
N ILE A 41 5.83 1.95 -12.52
CA ILE A 41 4.74 1.57 -11.61
C ILE A 41 5.01 0.20 -10.99
N VAL A 42 4.73 0.09 -9.70
CA VAL A 42 4.67 -1.15 -8.93
C VAL A 42 3.24 -1.29 -8.43
N HIS A 43 2.57 -2.37 -8.78
CA HIS A 43 1.27 -2.70 -8.20
C HIS A 43 1.47 -3.52 -6.94
N LEU A 44 0.77 -3.15 -5.87
CA LEU A 44 0.65 -3.93 -4.65
C LEU A 44 -0.73 -4.58 -4.67
N THR A 45 -0.82 -5.87 -4.39
CA THR A 45 -2.12 -6.52 -4.17
C THR A 45 -2.82 -5.88 -2.96
N PRO A 46 -4.17 -5.85 -2.93
CA PRO A 46 -4.88 -5.26 -1.79
C PRO A 46 -4.53 -6.01 -0.49
N PRO A 47 -4.31 -5.31 0.63
CA PRO A 47 -4.15 -5.97 1.93
C PRO A 47 -5.43 -6.73 2.29
N ILE A 48 -5.33 -7.63 3.28
CA ILE A 48 -6.45 -8.44 3.74
C ILE A 48 -7.60 -7.60 4.31
N TYR A 49 -8.81 -8.14 4.22
CA TYR A 49 -9.96 -7.71 5.00
C TYR A 49 -10.06 -8.58 6.26
N ASP A 50 -9.67 -8.00 7.39
CA ASP A 50 -9.46 -8.71 8.65
C ASP A 50 -10.78 -8.90 9.42
N GLN A 51 -11.69 -9.66 8.82
CA GLN A 51 -13.00 -9.96 9.40
C GLN A 51 -12.85 -10.82 10.66
N ARG A 52 -13.62 -10.47 11.69
CA ARG A 52 -13.65 -11.21 12.97
C ARG A 52 -15.08 -11.44 13.45
N PRO A 53 -15.36 -12.51 14.21
CA PRO A 53 -16.70 -12.78 14.74
C PRO A 53 -17.21 -11.68 15.70
N ASP A 54 -16.32 -11.07 16.47
CA ASP A 54 -16.63 -10.02 17.46
C ASP A 54 -16.77 -8.61 16.85
N LYS A 55 -16.29 -8.42 15.61
CA LYS A 55 -16.24 -7.12 14.94
C LYS A 55 -16.80 -7.21 13.52
N LEU A 56 -18.04 -6.76 13.34
CA LEU A 56 -18.59 -6.55 12.01
C LEU A 56 -17.97 -5.31 11.38
N GLY A 57 -17.25 -5.50 10.29
CA GLY A 57 -16.78 -4.43 9.43
C GLY A 57 -17.84 -3.95 8.44
N PRO A 58 -17.48 -3.07 7.50
CA PRO A 58 -18.40 -2.54 6.50
C PRO A 58 -19.02 -3.62 5.58
N ALA A 59 -18.36 -4.77 5.41
CA ALA A 59 -18.87 -5.88 4.61
C ALA A 59 -19.88 -6.78 5.35
N ARG A 60 -20.09 -6.53 6.65
CA ARG A 60 -21.01 -7.27 7.52
C ARG A 60 -20.73 -8.79 7.46
N GLY A 61 -21.69 -9.58 6.98
CA GLY A 61 -21.55 -11.04 6.86
C GLY A 61 -20.96 -11.52 5.53
N THR A 62 -20.53 -10.61 4.66
CA THR A 62 -19.85 -10.98 3.42
C THR A 62 -18.42 -11.40 3.72
N ASP A 63 -18.00 -12.55 3.20
CA ASP A 63 -16.60 -12.91 3.08
C ASP A 63 -15.93 -12.01 2.03
N TYR A 64 -15.55 -10.82 2.46
CA TYR A 64 -14.98 -9.81 1.59
C TYR A 64 -13.50 -10.05 1.31
N ASP A 65 -12.81 -10.78 2.18
CA ASP A 65 -11.42 -11.15 1.92
C ASP A 65 -11.32 -12.05 0.70
N ALA A 66 -12.26 -13.00 0.52
CA ALA A 66 -12.36 -13.79 -0.72
C ALA A 66 -12.58 -12.95 -2.00
N VAL A 67 -13.19 -11.76 -1.89
CA VAL A 67 -13.28 -10.81 -3.02
C VAL A 67 -11.91 -10.21 -3.32
N LEU A 68 -11.17 -9.82 -2.27
CA LEU A 68 -9.82 -9.27 -2.38
C LEU A 68 -8.83 -10.33 -2.89
N SER A 69 -8.95 -11.60 -2.48
CA SER A 69 -8.12 -12.70 -3.00
C SER A 69 -8.29 -12.85 -4.52
N ARG A 70 -9.52 -12.74 -5.05
CA ARG A 70 -9.76 -12.75 -6.52
C ARG A 70 -9.13 -11.56 -7.23
N TYR A 71 -9.09 -10.40 -6.58
CA TYR A 71 -8.47 -9.19 -7.15
C TYR A 71 -6.94 -9.34 -7.13
N THR A 72 -6.40 -9.90 -6.06
CA THR A 72 -5.00 -10.31 -5.89
C THR A 72 -4.58 -11.29 -6.99
N GLU A 73 -5.31 -12.39 -7.18
CA GLU A 73 -5.02 -13.41 -8.21
C GLU A 73 -4.89 -12.79 -9.61
N TRP A 74 -5.83 -11.92 -9.97
CA TRP A 74 -5.76 -11.23 -11.26
C TRP A 74 -4.57 -10.27 -11.36
N LEU A 75 -4.28 -9.49 -10.32
CA LEU A 75 -3.10 -8.64 -10.31
C LEU A 75 -1.82 -9.48 -10.47
N LEU A 76 -1.68 -10.58 -9.74
CA LEU A 76 -0.51 -11.46 -9.84
C LEU A 76 -0.37 -12.06 -11.24
N SER A 77 -1.48 -12.38 -11.92
CA SER A 77 -1.44 -12.85 -13.31
C SER A 77 -0.78 -11.85 -14.26
N LYS A 78 -0.83 -10.53 -13.97
CA LYS A 78 -0.19 -9.49 -14.77
C LYS A 78 1.33 -9.50 -14.76
N ARG A 79 1.96 -10.29 -13.88
CA ARG A 79 3.39 -10.58 -13.98
C ARG A 79 3.74 -11.23 -15.31
N ALA A 80 2.86 -12.06 -15.88
CA ALA A 80 3.04 -12.64 -17.22
C ALA A 80 3.01 -11.58 -18.34
N ASP A 81 2.31 -10.47 -18.11
CA ASP A 81 2.27 -9.29 -19.00
C ASP A 81 3.47 -8.34 -18.76
N GLY A 82 4.45 -8.75 -17.93
CA GLY A 82 5.63 -7.96 -17.59
C GLY A 82 5.39 -6.88 -16.53
N TRP A 83 4.25 -6.87 -15.85
CA TRP A 83 3.99 -5.90 -14.78
C TRP A 83 4.80 -6.26 -13.53
N LEU A 84 5.36 -5.24 -12.88
CA LEU A 84 5.92 -5.39 -11.54
C LEU A 84 4.77 -5.38 -10.52
N VAL A 85 4.47 -6.54 -9.96
CA VAL A 85 3.42 -6.75 -8.97
C VAL A 85 4.01 -7.39 -7.72
N ILE A 86 3.85 -6.75 -6.57
CA ILE A 86 4.26 -7.28 -5.26
C ILE A 86 3.02 -7.82 -4.55
N ASP A 87 3.11 -9.05 -4.05
CA ASP A 87 2.02 -9.64 -3.27
C ASP A 87 2.13 -9.18 -1.81
N VAL A 88 1.13 -8.43 -1.37
CA VAL A 88 0.93 -8.01 0.02
C VAL A 88 -0.12 -8.88 0.70
N HIS A 89 -1.18 -9.24 -0.03
CA HIS A 89 -2.31 -10.01 0.46
C HIS A 89 -1.89 -11.38 1.02
N GLY A 90 -1.22 -12.19 0.21
CA GLY A 90 -0.86 -13.57 0.56
C GLY A 90 -0.02 -13.66 1.83
N PRO A 91 1.11 -12.92 1.94
CA PRO A 91 1.92 -12.89 3.15
C PRO A 91 1.17 -12.36 4.38
N MET A 92 0.29 -11.37 4.22
CA MET A 92 -0.54 -10.88 5.32
C MET A 92 -1.52 -11.93 5.82
N GLN A 93 -2.19 -12.62 4.90
CA GLN A 93 -3.14 -13.70 5.23
C GLN A 93 -2.44 -14.82 5.99
N ALA A 94 -1.31 -15.32 5.46
CA ALA A 94 -0.53 -16.38 6.11
C ALA A 94 -0.05 -15.98 7.53
N ALA A 95 0.41 -14.73 7.69
CA ALA A 95 0.83 -14.24 9.01
C ALA A 95 -0.34 -14.12 10.00
N LEU A 96 -1.52 -13.71 9.53
CA LEU A 96 -2.72 -13.61 10.37
C LEU A 96 -3.17 -15.00 10.83
N GLU A 97 -3.25 -15.96 9.90
CA GLU A 97 -3.60 -17.35 10.19
C GLU A 97 -2.62 -17.97 11.18
N GLN A 98 -1.31 -17.75 10.99
CA GLN A 98 -0.27 -18.25 11.90
C GLN A 98 -0.39 -17.64 13.31
N ALA A 99 -0.60 -16.33 13.42
CA ALA A 99 -0.76 -15.68 14.72
C ALA A 99 -2.00 -16.18 15.48
N ARG A 100 -3.11 -16.42 14.75
CA ARG A 100 -4.37 -16.92 15.33
C ARG A 100 -4.33 -18.35 15.84
N GLN A 101 -3.32 -19.14 15.46
CA GLN A 101 -3.13 -20.48 16.05
C GLN A 101 -2.85 -20.41 17.55
N THR A 102 -2.21 -19.34 18.04
CA THR A 102 -1.86 -19.15 19.46
C THR A 102 -2.59 -17.99 20.12
N ALA A 103 -3.04 -17.00 19.34
CA ALA A 103 -3.80 -15.85 19.82
C ALA A 103 -5.05 -15.66 18.94
N PRO A 104 -6.15 -16.39 19.20
CA PRO A 104 -7.34 -16.40 18.34
C PRO A 104 -8.00 -15.03 18.13
N ASP A 105 -7.78 -14.09 19.04
CA ASP A 105 -8.25 -12.71 19.00
C ASP A 105 -7.31 -11.75 18.26
N PHE A 106 -6.15 -12.22 17.79
CA PHE A 106 -5.18 -11.39 17.06
C PHE A 106 -5.78 -10.78 15.79
N PHE A 107 -5.40 -9.53 15.53
CA PHE A 107 -5.81 -8.77 14.37
C PHE A 107 -4.68 -7.85 13.89
N PHE A 108 -4.64 -7.64 12.59
CA PHE A 108 -3.87 -6.56 11.98
C PHE A 108 -4.69 -5.27 11.87
N SER A 109 -6.02 -5.36 11.67
CA SER A 109 -6.88 -4.19 11.44
C SER A 109 -7.98 -4.06 12.51
N PRO A 110 -7.89 -3.09 13.45
CA PRO A 110 -8.86 -2.93 14.53
C PRO A 110 -10.31 -2.77 14.05
N ASP A 111 -10.52 -2.16 12.89
CA ASP A 111 -11.82 -1.92 12.28
C ASP A 111 -12.12 -2.84 11.07
N THR A 112 -11.35 -3.93 10.93
CA THR A 112 -11.35 -4.90 9.81
C THR A 112 -10.77 -4.39 8.48
N VAL A 113 -10.50 -3.09 8.34
CA VAL A 113 -10.10 -2.47 7.06
C VAL A 113 -8.73 -1.81 7.15
N HIS A 114 -8.50 -0.99 8.17
CA HIS A 114 -7.31 -0.16 8.31
C HIS A 114 -6.29 -0.85 9.23
N PRO A 115 -5.12 -1.22 8.70
CA PRO A 115 -4.07 -1.86 9.50
C PRO A 115 -3.58 -0.95 10.62
N GLY A 116 -3.35 -1.54 11.79
CA GLY A 116 -2.53 -0.95 12.86
C GLY A 116 -1.04 -1.12 12.58
N PRO A 117 -0.17 -0.81 13.56
CA PRO A 117 1.29 -0.89 13.40
C PRO A 117 1.78 -2.25 12.90
N ALA A 118 1.35 -3.35 13.51
CA ALA A 118 1.74 -4.70 13.11
C ALA A 118 1.32 -5.03 11.66
N GLY A 119 0.13 -4.61 11.24
CA GLY A 119 -0.34 -4.81 9.87
C GLY A 119 0.42 -3.95 8.86
N HIS A 120 0.73 -2.70 9.21
CA HIS A 120 1.59 -1.84 8.40
C HIS A 120 3.01 -2.40 8.28
N TRP A 121 3.56 -2.99 9.33
CA TRP A 121 4.84 -3.68 9.28
C TRP A 121 4.81 -4.88 8.32
N GLN A 122 3.74 -5.68 8.34
CA GLN A 122 3.61 -6.81 7.42
C GLN A 122 3.51 -6.35 5.95
N ILE A 123 2.82 -5.25 5.67
CA ILE A 123 2.82 -4.61 4.35
C ILE A 123 4.23 -4.15 3.97
N ALA A 124 4.94 -3.49 4.89
CA ALA A 124 6.29 -3.01 4.65
C ALA A 124 7.25 -4.16 4.33
N ARG A 125 7.19 -5.26 5.08
CA ARG A 125 8.02 -6.44 4.86
C ARG A 125 7.77 -7.06 3.48
N ALA A 126 6.50 -7.25 3.10
CA ALA A 126 6.14 -7.75 1.77
C ALA A 126 6.68 -6.84 0.64
N VAL A 127 6.62 -5.52 0.81
CA VAL A 127 7.18 -4.55 -0.15
C VAL A 127 8.70 -4.64 -0.22
N LEU A 128 9.39 -4.72 0.92
CA LEU A 128 10.84 -4.85 0.97
C LEU A 128 11.30 -6.14 0.28
N ASP A 129 10.62 -7.27 0.56
CA ASP A 129 10.92 -8.56 -0.06
C ASP A 129 10.67 -8.53 -1.57
N GLY A 130 9.53 -7.96 -1.99
CA GLY A 130 9.20 -7.82 -3.41
C GLY A 130 10.15 -6.89 -4.18
N LEU A 131 10.85 -6.00 -3.49
CA LEU A 131 11.90 -5.13 -4.05
C LEU A 131 13.31 -5.75 -3.94
N GLY A 132 13.45 -6.95 -3.37
CA GLY A 132 14.73 -7.62 -3.17
C GLY A 132 15.62 -6.97 -2.11
N VAL A 133 15.03 -6.27 -1.15
CA VAL A 133 15.77 -5.69 -0.02
C VAL A 133 16.06 -6.80 1.00
N SER A 134 17.29 -6.85 1.50
CA SER A 134 17.75 -7.87 2.44
C SER A 134 16.86 -7.97 3.69
N ASP A 135 16.79 -9.19 4.23
CA ASP A 135 16.09 -9.56 5.46
C ASP A 135 16.64 -8.86 6.72
N ASN A 136 17.85 -8.30 6.64
CA ASN A 136 18.45 -7.51 7.72
C ASN A 136 17.71 -6.19 8.03
N TRP A 137 16.66 -5.83 7.29
CA TRP A 137 15.77 -4.71 7.63
C TRP A 137 14.76 -5.12 8.70
N THR A 138 14.96 -4.60 9.91
CA THR A 138 14.11 -4.80 11.08
C THR A 138 13.23 -3.57 11.36
N GLU A 139 12.23 -3.74 12.23
CA GLU A 139 11.36 -2.64 12.66
C GLU A 139 12.16 -1.50 13.32
N ASP A 140 13.07 -1.82 14.25
CA ASP A 140 13.96 -0.83 14.89
C ASP A 140 14.77 0.00 13.89
N ARG A 141 15.30 -0.65 12.84
CA ARG A 141 16.05 0.03 11.78
C ARG A 141 15.16 0.97 10.97
N ALA A 142 13.93 0.54 10.68
CA ALA A 142 12.95 1.37 9.98
C ALA A 142 12.50 2.55 10.85
N GLU A 143 12.25 2.31 12.15
CA GLU A 143 11.82 3.32 13.11
C GLU A 143 12.87 4.44 13.27
N ALA A 144 14.15 4.09 13.33
CA ALA A 144 15.25 5.06 13.41
C ALA A 144 15.29 6.04 12.21
N LEU A 145 14.77 5.64 11.04
CA LEU A 145 14.72 6.46 9.83
C LEU A 145 13.36 7.14 9.63
N LEU A 146 12.31 6.68 10.31
CA LEU A 146 10.94 7.10 10.09
C LEU A 146 10.74 8.62 10.20
N PRO A 147 11.35 9.36 11.17
CA PRO A 147 11.22 10.81 11.22
C PRO A 147 11.73 11.51 9.95
N LEU A 148 12.91 11.13 9.46
CA LEU A 148 13.51 11.73 8.26
C LEU A 148 12.75 11.35 6.99
N VAL A 149 12.31 10.09 6.88
CA VAL A 149 11.50 9.62 5.75
C VAL A 149 10.16 10.36 5.72
N THR A 150 9.54 10.57 6.87
CA THR A 150 8.27 11.29 7.02
C THR A 150 8.43 12.77 6.69
N GLU A 151 9.50 13.41 7.14
CA GLU A 151 9.82 14.80 6.81
C GLU A 151 9.97 14.97 5.29
N ARG A 152 10.77 14.10 4.65
CA ARG A 152 10.96 14.11 3.20
C ARG A 152 9.66 13.86 2.45
N LEU A 153 8.85 12.91 2.91
CA LEU A 153 7.56 12.57 2.31
C LEU A 153 6.61 13.76 2.36
N ASN A 154 6.46 14.40 3.52
CA ASN A 154 5.57 15.55 3.70
C ASN A 154 6.02 16.74 2.84
N LEU A 155 7.32 17.03 2.81
CA LEU A 155 7.89 18.10 1.98
C LEU A 155 7.54 17.91 0.49
N LEU A 156 7.81 16.71 -0.05
CA LEU A 156 7.52 16.42 -1.45
C LEU A 156 6.02 16.35 -1.73
N ARG A 157 5.22 15.75 -0.84
CA ARG A 157 3.76 15.68 -0.97
C ARG A 157 3.17 17.07 -1.11
N ASP A 158 3.49 17.98 -0.20
CA ASP A 158 2.88 19.31 -0.18
C ASP A 158 3.30 20.11 -1.42
N ALA A 159 4.56 20.01 -1.84
CA ALA A 159 5.08 20.66 -3.06
C ALA A 159 4.42 20.13 -4.34
N TYR A 160 4.35 18.81 -4.52
CA TYR A 160 3.72 18.22 -5.71
C TYR A 160 2.22 18.45 -5.75
N LEU A 161 1.53 18.39 -4.61
CA LEU A 161 0.10 18.72 -4.56
C LEU A 161 -0.13 20.16 -5.01
N SER A 162 0.65 21.11 -4.48
CA SER A 162 0.54 22.53 -4.82
C SER A 162 0.81 22.79 -6.30
N ALA A 163 1.88 22.19 -6.84
CA ALA A 163 2.20 22.29 -8.26
C ALA A 163 1.13 21.68 -9.18
N ALA A 164 0.44 20.64 -8.72
CA ALA A 164 -0.68 20.02 -9.43
C ALA A 164 -2.00 20.82 -9.30
N GLY A 165 -2.04 21.90 -8.51
CA GLY A 165 -3.22 22.76 -8.36
C GLY A 165 -4.36 22.10 -7.58
N HIS A 166 -4.07 21.23 -6.61
CA HIS A 166 -5.11 20.58 -5.81
C HIS A 166 -5.97 21.61 -5.05
N GLN A 167 -7.26 21.31 -4.85
CA GLN A 167 -8.20 22.18 -4.10
C GLN A 167 -8.61 21.59 -2.75
N ARG A 168 -7.95 20.50 -2.32
CA ARG A 168 -8.29 19.79 -1.07
C ARG A 168 -8.11 20.71 0.16
N PRO A 169 -9.16 20.94 0.97
CA PRO A 169 -9.06 21.72 2.20
C PRO A 169 -8.10 21.11 3.22
N GLY A 170 -7.45 21.95 4.02
CA GLY A 170 -6.60 21.53 5.15
C GLY A 170 -5.23 20.97 4.77
N ILE A 171 -4.85 21.00 3.50
CA ILE A 171 -3.50 20.66 3.04
C ILE A 171 -2.65 21.92 3.04
N ARG A 172 -1.46 21.84 3.64
CA ARG A 172 -0.50 22.94 3.68
C ARG A 172 0.00 23.24 2.26
N GLN A 173 0.12 24.52 1.94
CA GLN A 173 0.81 24.96 0.73
C GLN A 173 2.28 24.52 0.78
N GLY A 174 2.72 23.81 -0.25
CA GLY A 174 4.10 23.36 -0.41
C GLY A 174 5.01 24.44 -0.97
N LEU A 175 6.31 24.24 -0.78
CA LEU A 175 7.33 25.05 -1.44
C LEU A 175 7.27 24.87 -2.97
N PRO A 176 7.76 25.86 -3.75
CA PRO A 176 8.07 25.66 -5.16
C PRO A 176 8.92 24.41 -5.40
N LEU A 177 8.72 23.71 -6.53
CA LEU A 177 9.39 22.43 -6.79
C LEU A 177 10.91 22.57 -6.87
N ASP A 178 11.40 23.69 -7.41
CA ASP A 178 12.82 24.03 -7.51
C ASP A 178 13.49 24.25 -6.13
N GLU A 179 12.73 24.56 -5.09
CA GLU A 179 13.20 24.61 -3.70
C GLU A 179 12.99 23.27 -2.96
N ALA A 180 11.84 22.64 -3.15
CA ALA A 180 11.45 21.42 -2.46
C ALA A 180 12.32 20.22 -2.83
N ILE A 181 12.66 20.07 -4.12
CA ILE A 181 13.45 18.94 -4.62
C ILE A 181 14.87 18.94 -4.02
N PRO A 182 15.65 20.04 -4.06
CA PRO A 182 16.95 20.08 -3.40
C PRO A 182 16.89 19.83 -1.90
N ALA A 183 15.87 20.34 -1.20
CA ALA A 183 15.67 20.09 0.23
C ALA A 183 15.38 18.60 0.52
N ALA A 184 14.54 17.96 -0.27
CA ALA A 184 14.26 16.53 -0.18
C ALA A 184 15.48 15.66 -0.52
N ASN A 185 16.35 16.12 -1.42
CA ASN A 185 17.61 15.44 -1.75
C ASN A 185 18.58 15.45 -0.56
N ARG A 186 18.72 16.58 0.15
CA ARG A 186 19.51 16.65 1.40
C ARG A 186 18.98 15.69 2.47
N LEU A 187 17.66 15.56 2.61
CA LEU A 187 17.07 14.56 3.51
C LEU A 187 17.36 13.14 3.03
N THR A 188 17.35 12.89 1.72
CA THR A 188 17.71 11.58 1.14
C THR A 188 19.15 11.20 1.42
N GLU A 189 20.09 12.13 1.34
CA GLU A 189 21.50 11.91 1.70
C GLU A 189 21.62 11.54 3.18
N LYS A 190 20.95 12.27 4.09
CA LYS A 190 20.91 11.94 5.52
C LYS A 190 20.30 10.57 5.82
N ILE A 191 19.25 10.18 5.10
CA ILE A 191 18.64 8.86 5.24
C ILE A 191 19.65 7.79 4.84
N ARG A 192 20.29 7.94 3.68
CA ARG A 192 21.28 6.98 3.16
C ARG A 192 22.52 6.89 4.05
N SER A 193 23.00 7.99 4.61
CA SER A 193 24.16 7.98 5.52
C SER A 193 23.87 7.30 6.86
N ARG A 194 22.60 7.05 7.17
CA ARG A 194 22.13 6.32 8.36
C ARG A 194 21.69 4.90 8.04
N GLN A 195 21.71 4.49 6.77
CA GLN A 195 21.51 3.10 6.41
C GLN A 195 22.77 2.31 6.81
N PRO A 196 22.60 1.15 7.48
CA PRO A 196 23.71 0.29 7.87
C PRO A 196 24.40 -0.36 6.66
#